data_AF-A0A062V973-F1
#
_entry.id   AF-A0A062V973-F1
#
_cell.length_a   1.000
_cell.length_b   1.000
_cell.length_c   1.000
_cell.angle_alpha   90.00
_cell.angle_beta   90.00
_cell.angle_gamma   90.00
#
_symmetry.space_group_name_H-M   'P 1'
#
loop_
_entity.id
_entity.type
_entity.pdbx_description
1 polymer ?
#
loop_
_entity_poly.entity_id
_entity_poly.type
_entity_poly.pdbx_seq_one_letter_code
_entity_poly.pdbx_strand_id
1 'polypeptide(L)' 'MSNDPRITILTIQLIALYGGGITGFASLIMALFPFFNGDFLSAGIYLLAAALSFGLMANAVLREGVLVR' A
#
# COMPACT_ATOMS: atom_id res chain seq x y z
N MET A 1 29.57 -9.48 -1.04
CA MET A 1 28.26 -8.90 -0.66
C MET A 1 27.56 -9.93 0.22
N SER A 2 27.36 -9.62 1.49
CA SER A 2 26.66 -10.52 2.42
C SER A 2 25.19 -10.64 2.01
N ASN A 3 24.73 -11.83 1.63
CA ASN A 3 23.32 -12.13 1.36
C ASN A 3 22.58 -12.38 2.68
N ASP A 4 22.53 -11.37 3.54
CA ASP A 4 21.83 -11.51 4.80
C ASP A 4 20.31 -11.43 4.56
N PRO A 5 19.55 -12.53 4.76
CA PRO A 5 18.11 -12.55 4.49
C PRO A 5 17.34 -11.51 5.30
N ARG A 6 17.90 -11.04 6.42
CA ARG A 6 17.30 -10.00 7.26
C ARG A 6 17.21 -8.65 6.56
N ILE A 7 18.23 -8.28 5.78
CA ILE A 7 18.28 -7.00 5.04
C ILE A 7 17.23 -7.00 3.92
N THR A 8 17.09 -8.12 3.22
CA THR A 8 16.06 -8.29 2.18
C THR A 8 14.65 -8.15 2.75
N ILE A 9 14.37 -8.78 3.89
CA ILE A 9 13.06 -8.70 4.56
C ILE A 9 12.74 -7.28 5.01
N LEU A 10 13.70 -6.57 5.60
CA LEU A 10 13.55 -5.18 6.02
C LEU A 10 13.25 -4.27 4.82
N THR A 11 13.94 -4.47 3.71
CA THR A 11 13.74 -3.68 2.48
C THR A 11 12.32 -3.86 1.92
N ILE A 12 11.81 -5.10 1.89
CA ILE A 12 10.44 -5.39 1.45
C ILE A 12 9.40 -4.72 2.36
N GLN A 13 9.62 -4.72 3.68
CA GLN A 13 8.72 -4.06 4.64
C GLN A 13 8.67 -2.54 4.42
N LEU A 14 9.82 -1.89 4.25
CA LEU A 14 9.89 -0.46 3.98
C LEU A 14 9.20 -0.08 2.66
N ILE A 15 9.39 -0.89 1.61
CA ILE A 15 8.69 -0.69 0.32
C ILE A 15 7.18 -0.86 0.50
N ALA A 16 6.74 -1.88 1.24
CA ALA A 16 5.31 -2.08 1.52
C ALA A 16 4.71 -0.93 2.35
N LEU A 17 5.47 -0.39 3.30
CA LEU A 17 5.04 0.70 4.17
C LEU A 17 4.89 2.01 3.40
N TYR A 18 5.96 2.50 2.80
CA TYR A 18 5.97 3.80 2.10
C TYR A 18 5.29 3.70 0.74
N GLY A 19 5.56 2.64 -0.03
CA GLY A 19 4.96 2.40 -1.32
C GLY A 19 3.45 2.15 -1.23
N GLY A 20 3.01 1.37 -0.24
CA GLY A 20 1.58 1.15 0.03
C GLY A 20 0.86 2.43 0.44
N GLY A 21 1.46 3.25 1.30
CA GLY A 21 0.89 4.55 1.70
C GLY A 21 0.75 5.54 0.55
N ILE A 22 1.81 5.75 -0.23
CA ILE A 22 1.81 6.68 -1.37
C ILE A 22 0.83 6.22 -2.45
N THR A 23 0.91 4.94 -2.83
CA THR A 23 0.05 4.37 -3.88
C THR A 23 -1.41 4.38 -3.45
N GLY A 24 -1.70 3.97 -2.22
CA GLY A 24 -3.06 3.94 -1.69
C GLY A 24 -3.70 5.33 -1.66
N PHE A 25 -2.95 6.35 -1.22
CA PHE A 25 -3.43 7.72 -1.17
C PHE A 25 -3.63 8.31 -2.58
N ALA A 26 -2.70 8.08 -3.50
CA ALA A 26 -2.84 8.50 -4.89
C ALA A 26 -4.06 7.85 -5.57
N SER A 27 -4.29 6.55 -5.33
CA SER A 27 -5.47 5.83 -5.83
C SER A 27 -6.78 6.38 -5.25
N LEU A 28 -6.83 6.76 -3.97
CA LEU A 28 -8.00 7.42 -3.38
C LEU A 28 -8.33 8.75 -4.07
N ILE A 29 -7.32 9.58 -4.31
CA ILE A 29 -7.50 10.86 -5.01
C ILE A 29 -7.99 10.59 -6.45
N MET A 30 -7.36 9.64 -7.14
CA MET A 30 -7.73 9.30 -8.51
C MET A 30 -9.14 8.72 -8.62
N ALA A 31 -9.66 8.06 -7.59
CA ALA A 31 -11.04 7.55 -7.57
C ALA A 31 -12.10 8.67 -7.62
N LEU A 32 -11.77 9.89 -7.18
CA LEU A 32 -12.71 11.01 -7.17
C LEU A 32 -13.09 11.47 -8.59
N PHE A 33 -12.15 11.45 -9.53
CA PHE A 33 -12.39 11.87 -10.91
C PHE A 33 -13.47 11.04 -11.63
N PRO A 34 -13.35 9.69 -11.73
CA PRO A 34 -14.38 8.87 -12.36
C PRO A 34 -15.68 8.87 -11.55
N PHE A 35 -15.62 9.00 -10.21
CA PHE A 35 -16.81 9.10 -9.37
C PHE A 35 -17.66 10.32 -9.71
N PHE A 36 -17.04 11.51 -9.86
CA PHE A 36 -17.76 12.72 -10.26
C PHE A 36 -18.23 12.70 -11.73
N ASN A 37 -17.59 11.91 -12.59
CA ASN A 37 -18.02 11.69 -13.96
C ASN A 37 -19.12 10.61 -14.12
N GLY A 38 -19.56 9.99 -13.02
CA GLY A 38 -20.58 8.94 -13.04
C GLY A 38 -20.08 7.57 -13.51
N ASP A 39 -18.75 7.39 -13.68
CA ASP A 39 -18.12 6.11 -14.00
C ASP A 39 -17.76 5.37 -12.70
N PHE A 40 -18.76 4.71 -12.13
CA PHE A 40 -18.62 3.98 -10.87
C PHE A 40 -17.72 2.74 -10.98
N LEU A 41 -17.59 2.16 -12.17
CA LEU A 41 -16.74 0.98 -12.37
C LEU A 41 -15.27 1.37 -12.21
N SER A 42 -14.83 2.42 -12.92
CA SER A 42 -13.47 2.93 -12.80
C SER A 42 -13.18 3.44 -11.39
N ALA A 43 -14.12 4.16 -10.76
CA ALA A 43 -14.00 4.59 -9.37
C ALA A 43 -13.83 3.40 -8.41
N GLY A 44 -14.60 2.33 -8.61
CA GLY A 44 -14.49 1.09 -7.84
C GLY A 44 -13.12 0.41 -7.98
N ILE A 45 -12.53 0.40 -9.17
CA ILE A 45 -11.18 -0.14 -9.42
C ILE A 45 -10.13 0.66 -8.65
N TYR A 46 -10.20 1.99 -8.67
CA TYR A 46 -9.28 2.83 -7.90
C TYR A 46 -9.45 2.66 -6.39
N LEU A 47 -10.68 2.50 -5.90
CA LEU A 47 -10.95 2.22 -4.49
C LEU A 47 -10.42 0.85 -4.05
N LEU A 48 -10.55 -0.18 -4.89
CA LEU A 48 -9.97 -1.51 -4.63
C LEU A 48 -8.44 -1.46 -4.62
N ALA A 49 -7.83 -0.75 -5.57
CA ALA A 49 -6.38 -0.54 -5.59
C ALA A 49 -5.89 0.17 -4.33
N ALA A 50 -6.66 1.17 -3.84
CA ALA A 50 -6.38 1.83 -2.58
C ALA A 50 -6.49 0.87 -1.39
N ALA A 51 -7.57 0.09 -1.30
CA ALA A 51 -7.80 -0.86 -0.22
C ALA A 51 -6.69 -1.93 -0.13
N LEU A 52 -6.25 -2.46 -1.28
CA LEU A 52 -5.13 -3.41 -1.34
C LEU A 52 -3.82 -2.77 -0.90
N SER A 53 -3.53 -1.55 -1.36
CA SER A 53 -2.32 -0.82 -1.01
C SER A 53 -2.25 -0.52 0.49
N PHE A 54 -3.36 -0.07 1.09
CA PHE A 54 -3.46 0.16 2.53
C PHE A 54 -3.47 -1.15 3.33
N GLY A 55 -4.08 -2.22 2.83
CA GLY A 55 -4.02 -3.54 3.48
C GLY A 55 -2.60 -4.10 3.55
N LEU A 56 -1.84 -3.95 2.46
CA LEU A 56 -0.44 -4.35 2.40
C LEU A 56 0.42 -3.52 3.37
N MET A 57 0.18 -2.21 3.43
CA MET A 57 0.81 -1.31 4.41
C MET A 57 0.46 -1.70 5.85
N ALA A 58 -0.81 -1.97 6.16
CA ALA A 58 -1.24 -2.36 7.50
C ALA A 58 -0.58 -3.67 7.96
N ASN A 59 -0.45 -4.63 7.05
CA ASN A 59 0.29 -5.87 7.33
C ASN A 59 1.78 -5.62 7.58
N ALA A 60 2.41 -4.69 6.84
CA ALA A 60 3.79 -4.29 7.08
C ALA A 60 3.95 -3.65 8.46
N VAL A 61 3.08 -2.70 8.83
CA VAL A 61 3.09 -2.06 10.15
C VAL A 61 2.93 -3.06 11.28
N LEU A 62 1.99 -4.01 11.17
CA LEU A 62 1.78 -5.03 12.21
C LEU A 62 3.01 -5.92 12.38
N ARG A 63 3.64 -6.32 11.28
CA ARG A 63 4.86 -7.13 11.31
C ARG A 63 6.06 -6.36 11.88
N GLU A 64 6.19 -5.08 11.54
CA GLU A 64 7.26 -4.22 12.03
C GLU A 64 7.06 -3.90 13.53
N GLY A 65 5.84 -3.63 13.96
CA GLY A 65 5.48 -3.45 15.38
C GLY A 65 5.68 -4.71 16.24
N VAL A 66 5.62 -5.90 15.65
CA VAL A 66 5.99 -7.17 16.32
C VAL A 66 7.51 -7.34 16.42
N LEU A 67 8.29 -6.81 15.46
CA LEU A 67 9.77 -6.88 15.48
C LEU A 67 10.41 -5.87 16.46
N VAL A 68 9.68 -4.82 16.84
CA VAL A 68 10.14 -3.77 17.78
C VAL A 68 9.88 -4.15 19.25
N ARG A 69 9.14 -5.24 19.52
CA ARG A 69 8.91 -5.79 20.87
C ARG A 69 9.83 -6.96 21.15
#